data_AF-A0A365QWP1-F1
#
_entry.id   AF-A0A365QWP1-F1
#
_cell.length_a   1.000
_cell.length_b   1.000
_cell.length_c   1.000
_cell.angle_alpha   90.00
_cell.angle_beta   90.00
_cell.angle_gamma   90.00
#
_symmetry.space_group_name_H-M   'P 1'
#
loop_
_entity.id
_entity.type
_entity.pdbx_description
1 polymer ?
#
loop_
_entity_poly.entity_id
_entity_poly.type
_entity_poly.pdbx_seq_one_letter_code
_entity_poly.pdbx_strand_id
1 'polypeptide(L)'
;MALIDGVSVKLGARDFVIPPLNFKLLQTLAEPLAVVNKGGSFVSDPETRAAFVAVITACVQRNYPEVTNDDMLDLLDVSNAQAAMLALLGVSGYEAKPNGKGAAQVGESAGTASTTT
;
A
#
# COMPACT_ATOMS: atom_id res chain seq x y z
N MET A 1 9.45 0.16 18.83
CA MET A 1 9.08 -0.78 17.75
C MET A 1 9.65 -0.25 16.44
N ALA A 2 10.30 -1.08 15.64
CA ALA A 2 10.68 -0.69 14.28
C ALA A 2 9.42 -0.73 13.39
N LEU A 3 9.14 0.38 12.70
CA LEU A 3 8.08 0.42 11.69
C LEU A 3 8.49 -0.50 10.53
N ILE A 4 7.53 -1.21 9.97
CA ILE A 4 7.78 -2.02 8.77
C ILE A 4 7.96 -1.06 7.61
N ASP A 5 9.09 -1.17 6.91
CA ASP A 5 9.35 -0.42 5.67
C ASP A 5 8.23 -0.66 4.66
N GLY A 6 7.77 0.43 4.06
CA GLY A 6 6.59 0.46 3.21
C GLY A 6 6.55 1.71 2.36
N VAL A 7 5.40 1.95 1.74
CA VAL A 7 5.18 3.13 0.91
C VAL A 7 4.55 4.25 1.74
N SER A 8 5.17 5.43 1.73
CA SER A 8 4.58 6.63 2.32
C SER A 8 3.49 7.17 1.41
N VAL A 9 2.25 7.18 1.91
CA VAL A 9 1.09 7.72 1.22
C VAL A 9 0.50 8.82 2.06
N LYS A 10 0.16 9.93 1.41
CA LYS A 10 -0.52 11.05 2.06
C LYS A 10 -2.02 10.82 2.05
N LEU A 11 -2.60 10.68 3.25
CA LEU A 11 -4.03 10.49 3.46
C LEU A 11 -4.57 11.68 4.25
N GLY A 12 -5.50 12.43 3.65
CA GLY A 12 -5.93 13.72 4.14
C GLY A 12 -4.76 14.69 4.37
N ALA A 13 -4.55 15.09 5.63
CA ALA A 13 -3.50 16.03 6.05
C ALA A 13 -2.23 15.36 6.58
N ARG A 14 -2.16 14.03 6.64
CA ARG A 14 -1.06 13.29 7.28
C ARG A 14 -0.41 12.28 6.34
N ASP A 15 0.89 12.07 6.51
CA ASP A 15 1.65 11.04 5.81
C ASP A 15 1.61 9.73 6.60
N PHE A 16 1.14 8.66 5.97
CA PHE A 16 1.06 7.33 6.55
C PHE A 16 2.03 6.38 5.84
N VAL A 17 2.74 5.56 6.61
CA VAL A 17 3.58 4.50 6.06
C VAL A 17 2.77 3.22 5.97
N ILE A 18 2.39 2.84 4.74
CA ILE A 18 1.62 1.63 4.45
C ILE A 18 2.61 0.49 4.15
N PRO A 19 2.68 -0.54 5.01
CA PRO A 19 3.58 -1.67 4.79
C PRO A 19 3.04 -2.61 3.71
N PRO A 20 3.89 -3.43 3.09
CA PRO A 20 3.49 -4.36 2.04
C PRO A 20 2.54 -5.44 2.56
N LEU A 21 1.72 -5.96 1.65
CA LEU A 21 0.81 -7.06 1.89
C LEU A 21 1.62 -8.34 2.17
N ASN A 22 1.39 -8.97 3.32
CA ASN A 22 2.02 -10.24 3.65
C ASN A 22 1.14 -11.43 3.20
N PHE A 23 1.71 -12.64 3.16
CA PHE A 23 0.98 -13.84 2.77
C PHE A 23 -0.26 -14.12 3.63
N LYS A 24 -0.26 -13.72 4.92
CA LYS A 24 -1.41 -13.89 5.80
C LYS A 24 -2.58 -13.00 5.36
N LEU A 25 -2.30 -11.72 5.10
CA LEU A 25 -3.29 -10.77 4.58
C LEU A 25 -3.76 -11.17 3.19
N LEU A 26 -2.87 -11.68 2.32
CA LEU A 26 -3.27 -12.21 1.01
C LEU A 26 -4.31 -13.31 1.11
N GLN A 27 -4.14 -14.25 2.05
CA GLN A 27 -5.10 -15.34 2.28
C GLN A 27 -6.40 -14.83 2.90
N THR A 28 -6.31 -13.95 3.90
CA THR A 28 -7.50 -13.40 4.58
C THR A 28 -8.31 -12.46 3.68
N LEU A 29 -7.64 -11.71 2.80
CA LEU A 29 -8.23 -10.69 1.94
C LEU A 29 -8.31 -11.14 0.47
N ALA A 30 -8.26 -12.44 0.20
CA ALA A 30 -8.30 -12.96 -1.17
C ALA A 30 -9.57 -12.54 -1.92
N GLU A 31 -10.74 -12.60 -1.26
CA GLU A 31 -12.02 -12.14 -1.82
C GLU A 31 -12.01 -10.63 -2.13
N PRO A 32 -11.74 -9.73 -1.17
CA PRO A 32 -11.71 -8.29 -1.46
C PRO A 32 -10.64 -7.94 -2.49
N LEU A 33 -9.47 -8.59 -2.47
CA LEU A 33 -8.45 -8.38 -3.52
C LEU A 33 -8.97 -8.80 -4.91
N ALA A 34 -9.74 -9.87 -5.01
CA ALA A 34 -10.35 -10.28 -6.27
C ALA A 34 -11.38 -9.25 -6.76
N VAL A 35 -12.14 -8.63 -5.86
CA VAL A 35 -13.07 -7.53 -6.18
C VAL A 35 -12.30 -6.30 -6.66
N VAL A 36 -11.21 -5.92 -5.98
CA VAL A 36 -10.35 -4.82 -6.41
C VAL A 36 -9.73 -5.09 -7.79
N ASN A 37 -9.28 -6.33 -8.03
CA ASN A 37 -8.65 -6.74 -9.30
C ASN A 37 -9.65 -6.78 -10.46
N LYS A 38 -10.91 -7.16 -10.21
CA LYS A 38 -11.98 -7.13 -11.23
C LYS A 38 -12.18 -5.75 -11.86
N GLY A 39 -11.77 -4.68 -11.18
CA GLY A 39 -11.91 -3.32 -11.67
C GLY A 39 -13.35 -2.84 -11.50
N GLY A 40 -13.56 -1.93 -10.55
CA GLY A 40 -14.86 -1.36 -10.24
C GLY A 40 -14.75 0.12 -9.88
N SER A 41 -15.87 0.84 -9.96
CA SER A 41 -15.95 2.23 -9.50
C SER A 41 -16.20 2.23 -7.99
N PHE A 42 -15.25 2.72 -7.21
CA PHE A 42 -15.43 2.90 -5.75
C PHE A 42 -16.57 3.88 -5.41
N VAL A 43 -17.03 4.70 -6.37
CA VAL A 43 -18.18 5.61 -6.21
C VAL A 43 -19.49 4.85 -6.39
N SER A 44 -19.56 4.01 -7.42
CA SER A 44 -20.80 3.34 -7.83
C SER A 44 -21.00 2.00 -7.13
N ASP A 45 -19.92 1.35 -6.71
CA ASP A 45 -19.91 -0.01 -6.20
C ASP A 45 -19.46 -0.04 -4.73
N PRO A 46 -20.40 -0.24 -3.79
CA PRO A 46 -20.08 -0.24 -2.36
C PRO A 46 -19.19 -1.42 -1.96
N GLU A 47 -19.28 -2.56 -2.65
CA GLU A 47 -18.43 -3.73 -2.40
C GLU A 47 -16.97 -3.44 -2.76
N THR A 48 -16.72 -2.86 -3.94
CA THR A 48 -15.38 -2.41 -4.35
C THR A 48 -14.82 -1.40 -3.37
N ARG A 49 -15.62 -0.42 -2.93
CA ARG A 49 -15.18 0.56 -1.92
C ARG A 49 -14.80 -0.11 -0.60
N ALA A 50 -15.64 -1.00 -0.08
CA ALA A 50 -15.36 -1.73 1.16
C ALA A 50 -14.11 -2.59 1.04
N ALA A 51 -13.90 -3.25 -0.11
CA ALA A 51 -12.72 -4.07 -0.38
C ALA A 51 -11.42 -3.25 -0.37
N PHE A 52 -11.41 -2.08 -1.04
CA PHE A 52 -10.25 -1.17 -1.02
C PHE A 52 -9.89 -0.73 0.39
N VAL A 53 -10.89 -0.25 1.15
CA VAL A 53 -10.69 0.24 2.52
C VAL A 53 -10.20 -0.88 3.42
N ALA A 54 -10.78 -2.09 3.32
CA ALA A 54 -10.36 -3.23 4.11
C ALA A 54 -8.90 -3.62 3.84
N VAL A 55 -8.47 -3.63 2.57
CA VAL A 55 -7.09 -3.98 2.20
C VAL A 55 -6.09 -2.96 2.70
N ILE A 56 -6.36 -1.66 2.49
CA ILE A 56 -5.47 -0.58 2.95
C ILE A 56 -5.41 -0.56 4.48
N THR A 57 -6.55 -0.64 5.15
CA THR A 57 -6.64 -0.63 6.63
C THR A 57 -5.86 -1.80 7.21
N ALA A 58 -6.01 -3.02 6.69
CA ALA A 58 -5.31 -4.19 7.20
C ALA A 58 -3.79 -4.08 7.06
N CYS A 59 -3.31 -3.38 6.02
CA CYS A 59 -1.88 -3.08 5.87
C CYS A 59 -1.45 -2.01 6.86
N VAL A 60 -2.16 -0.88 6.94
CA VAL A 60 -1.86 0.22 7.86
C VAL A 60 -1.87 -0.24 9.32
N GLN A 61 -2.81 -1.10 9.71
CA GLN A 61 -2.93 -1.67 11.05
C GLN A 61 -1.69 -2.43 11.53
N ARG A 62 -0.81 -2.85 10.61
CA ARG A 62 0.46 -3.48 10.98
C ARG A 62 1.43 -2.48 11.63
N ASN A 63 1.41 -1.21 11.20
CA ASN A 63 2.21 -0.13 11.77
C ASN A 63 1.39 0.69 12.79
N TYR A 64 0.08 0.81 12.59
CA TYR A 64 -0.83 1.63 13.39
C TYR A 64 -2.08 0.82 13.78
N PRO A 65 -1.98 -0.10 14.75
CA PRO A 65 -3.10 -0.97 15.16
C PRO A 65 -4.29 -0.20 15.75
N GLU A 66 -4.09 1.06 16.11
CA GLU A 66 -5.14 2.00 16.56
C GLU A 66 -6.03 2.51 15.43
N VAL A 67 -5.58 2.45 14.17
CA VAL A 67 -6.36 2.89 13.02
C VAL A 67 -7.46 1.86 12.73
N THR A 68 -8.70 2.34 12.68
CA THR A 68 -9.88 1.52 12.39
C THR A 68 -10.34 1.72 10.95
N ASN A 69 -11.20 0.83 10.44
CA ASN A 69 -11.79 1.00 9.10
C ASN A 69 -12.60 2.31 8.98
N ASP A 70 -13.21 2.76 10.08
CA ASP A 70 -14.02 3.98 10.11
C ASP A 70 -13.14 5.23 10.00
N ASP A 71 -12.03 5.26 10.75
CA ASP A 71 -11.00 6.30 10.65
C ASP A 71 -10.42 6.34 9.23
N MET A 72 -10.23 5.16 8.64
CA MET A 72 -9.70 5.04 7.28
C MET A 72 -10.69 5.48 6.21
N LEU A 73 -12.01 5.36 6.45
CA LEU A 73 -13.04 5.90 5.56
C LEU A 73 -13.05 7.44 5.55
N ASP A 74 -12.70 8.07 6.66
CA ASP A 74 -12.59 9.53 6.76
C ASP A 74 -11.28 10.04 6.13
N LEU A 75 -10.19 9.28 6.26
CA LEU A 75 -8.86 9.63 5.73
C LEU A 75 -8.66 9.31 4.23
N LEU A 76 -9.35 8.30 3.70
CA LEU A 76 -9.30 7.93 2.28
C LEU A 76 -10.29 8.77 1.47
N ASP A 77 -9.74 9.75 0.76
CA ASP A 77 -10.49 10.47 -0.25
C ASP A 77 -10.58 9.65 -1.53
N VAL A 78 -11.69 9.77 -2.25
CA VAL A 78 -11.83 9.27 -3.63
C VAL A 78 -10.64 9.66 -4.52
N SER A 79 -10.07 10.86 -4.32
CA SER A 79 -8.94 11.37 -5.09
C SER A 79 -7.59 10.71 -4.74
N ASN A 80 -7.41 10.21 -3.50
CA ASN A 80 -6.17 9.62 -3.03
C ASN A 80 -6.24 8.08 -2.93
N ALA A 81 -7.45 7.50 -2.82
CA ALA A 81 -7.67 6.07 -2.59
C ALA A 81 -7.11 5.19 -3.70
N GLN A 82 -7.25 5.62 -4.96
CA GLN A 82 -6.67 4.89 -6.09
C GLN A 82 -5.13 4.91 -6.03
N ALA A 83 -4.52 6.06 -5.74
CA ALA A 83 -3.07 6.18 -5.63
C ALA A 83 -2.53 5.37 -4.45
N ALA A 84 -3.21 5.38 -3.31
CA ALA A 84 -2.88 4.59 -2.13
C ALA A 84 -2.88 3.09 -2.41
N MET A 85 -3.91 2.60 -3.10
CA MET A 85 -4.00 1.18 -3.45
C MET A 85 -2.93 0.78 -4.46
N LEU A 86 -2.70 1.58 -5.51
CA LEU A 86 -1.66 1.29 -6.50
C LEU A 86 -0.26 1.26 -5.86
N ALA A 87 0.01 2.21 -4.97
CA ALA A 87 1.25 2.25 -4.19
C ALA A 87 1.40 0.99 -3.32
N LEU A 88 0.33 0.59 -2.61
CA LEU A 88 0.31 -0.61 -1.79
C LEU A 88 0.54 -1.89 -2.62
N LEU A 89 -0.18 -2.05 -3.73
CA LEU A 89 -0.02 -3.20 -4.62
C LEU A 89 1.39 -3.25 -5.22
N GLY A 90 1.93 -2.09 -5.61
CA GLY A 90 3.29 -1.94 -6.12
C GLY A 90 4.37 -2.36 -5.12
N VAL A 91 4.31 -1.87 -3.87
CA VAL A 91 5.27 -2.28 -2.83
C VAL A 91 5.10 -3.74 -2.41
N SER A 92 3.91 -4.31 -2.59
CA SER A 92 3.62 -5.71 -2.29
C SER A 92 4.07 -6.67 -3.40
N GLY A 93 4.57 -6.17 -4.53
CA GLY A 93 4.92 -6.98 -5.69
C GLY A 93 3.70 -7.57 -6.43
N TYR A 94 2.50 -7.04 -6.17
CA TYR A 94 1.28 -7.40 -6.88
C TYR A 94 1.23 -6.56 -8.18
N GLU A 95 2.10 -6.88 -9.12
CA GLU A 95 2.29 -6.08 -10.33
C GLU A 95 1.11 -6.23 -11.31
N ALA A 96 0.38 -5.14 -11.54
CA ALA A 96 0.01 -4.80 -12.90
C ALA A 96 1.11 -3.87 -13.44
N LYS A 97 1.98 -4.43 -14.30
CA LYS A 97 3.10 -3.86 -15.09
C LYS A 97 3.40 -2.33 -14.93
N PRO A 98 4.68 -1.95 -14.76
CA PRO A 98 5.07 -0.68 -14.14
C PRO A 98 4.96 0.51 -15.09
N ASN A 99 4.41 1.61 -14.58
CA ASN A 99 4.79 2.96 -15.01
C ASN A 99 5.14 3.75 -13.75
N GLY A 100 6.43 4.07 -13.62
CA GLY A 100 7.08 4.33 -12.34
C GLY A 100 6.74 5.67 -11.68
N LYS A 101 6.90 5.69 -10.35
CA LYS A 101 7.77 6.61 -9.58
C LYS A 101 7.53 6.42 -8.06
N GLY A 102 8.61 6.18 -7.31
CA GLY A 102 8.73 6.33 -5.86
C GLY A 102 8.32 5.08 -5.05
N ALA A 103 9.15 4.45 -4.21
CA ALA A 103 10.29 4.96 -3.45
C ALA A 103 11.48 3.98 -3.44
N ALA A 104 12.69 4.56 -3.54
CA ALA A 104 13.97 3.94 -3.16
C ALA A 104 14.00 3.76 -1.62
N GLN A 105 14.83 2.97 -0.95
CA GLN A 105 16.18 2.45 -1.20
C GLN A 105 16.53 1.62 0.05
N VAL A 106 17.09 0.40 -0.03
CA VAL A 106 18.10 -0.09 0.94
C VAL A 106 18.96 -1.15 0.24
N GLY A 107 20.27 -0.86 0.16
CA GLY A 107 21.26 -1.78 -0.36
C GLY A 107 22.58 -1.10 -0.72
N GLU A 108 23.04 -0.19 0.14
CA GLU A 108 24.41 0.31 0.10
C GLU A 108 25.37 -0.84 0.44
N SER A 109 26.35 -1.08 -0.44
CA SER A 109 27.70 -1.40 0.02
C SER A 109 28.70 -0.78 -0.95
N ALA A 110 29.27 0.35 -0.52
CA ALA A 110 30.45 0.94 -1.10
C ALA A 110 31.65 0.01 -0.88
N GLY A 111 32.42 -0.24 -1.94
CA GLY A 111 33.61 -1.10 -1.90
C GLY A 111 34.63 -0.73 -2.97
N THR A 112 35.24 0.44 -2.79
CA THR A 112 36.61 0.84 -3.18
C THR A 112 37.07 0.75 -4.64
N ALA A 113 37.39 1.94 -5.16
CA ALA A 113 38.35 2.17 -6.23
C ALA A 113 39.74 1.58 -5.92
N SER A 114 40.48 1.12 -6.95
CA SER A 114 41.90 1.44 -7.23
C SER A 114 42.47 0.70 -8.45
N THR A 115 42.75 1.46 -9.51
CA THR A 115 44.04 1.62 -10.25
C THR A 115 44.92 0.41 -10.65
N THR A 116 45.19 0.35 -11.97
CA THR A 116 46.45 -0.04 -12.69
C THR A 116 47.03 -1.46 -12.55
N THR A 117 47.17 -2.17 -13.69
CA THR A 117 48.45 -2.43 -14.40
C THR A 117 48.16 -3.05 -15.77
#